data_AF-A0A932NHT2-F1
#
_entry.id   AF-A0A932NHT2-F1
#
_cell.length_a   1.000
_cell.length_b   1.000
_cell.length_c   1.000
_cell.angle_alpha   90.00
_cell.angle_beta   90.00
_cell.angle_gamma   90.00
#
_symmetry.space_group_name_H-M   'P 1'
#
loop_
_entity.id
_entity.type
_entity.pdbx_description
1 polymer ?
#
loop_
_entity_poly.entity_id
_entity_poly.type
_entity_poly.pdbx_seq_one_letter_code
_entity_poly.pdbx_strand_id
1 'polypeptide(L)' 'MPDATKLPYLIKLLDDESAVVQKAVLGELAAFGHSLDGELAKLDIDEHQRKIIQDLLAGKKDAH' A
#
# COMPACT_ATOMS: atom_id res chain seq x y z
N MET A 1 -13.09 5.91 -7.49
CA MET A 1 -11.91 5.21 -8.02
C MET A 1 -10.69 5.78 -7.31
N PRO A 2 -9.91 4.96 -6.61
CA PRO A 2 -8.64 5.44 -6.07
C PRO A 2 -7.73 5.86 -7.23
N ASP A 3 -7.05 6.98 -7.03
CA ASP A 3 -6.27 7.62 -8.08
C ASP A 3 -4.88 6.99 -8.13
N ALA A 4 -4.61 6.19 -9.16
CA ALA A 4 -3.34 5.50 -9.34
C ALA A 4 -2.14 6.46 -9.43
N THR A 5 -2.35 7.73 -9.79
CA THR A 5 -1.28 8.74 -9.78
C THR A 5 -0.79 9.07 -8.37
N LYS A 6 -1.59 8.79 -7.33
CA LYS A 6 -1.21 8.97 -5.92
C LYS A 6 -0.40 7.81 -5.38
N LEU A 7 -0.42 6.65 -6.04
CA LEU A 7 0.21 5.43 -5.56
C LEU A 7 1.71 5.62 -5.25
N PRO A 8 2.53 6.24 -6.13
CA PRO A 8 3.95 6.49 -5.82
C PRO A 8 4.18 7.31 -4.55
N TYR A 9 3.27 8.25 -4.24
CA TYR A 9 3.36 9.09 -3.05
C TYR A 9 2.94 8.33 -1.80
N LEU A 10 1.88 7.52 -1.90
CA LEU A 10 1.43 6.65 -0.81
C LEU A 10 2.52 5.66 -0.43
N ILE A 11 3.22 5.08 -1.41
CA ILE A 11 4.31 4.13 -1.15
C ILE A 11 5.46 4.80 -0.40
N LYS A 12 5.86 6.02 -0.81
CA LYS A 12 6.89 6.78 -0.09
C LYS A 12 6.51 7.10 1.36
N LEU A 13 5.22 7.27 1.64
CA LEU A 13 4.72 7.54 2.99
C LEU A 13 4.68 6.29 3.87
N LEU A 14 4.89 5.08 3.33
CA LEU A 14 5.04 3.87 4.15
C LEU A 14 6.32 3.89 5.00
N ASP A 15 7.36 4.57 4.51
CA ASP A 15 8.63 4.73 5.24
C ASP A 15 8.60 5.89 6.24
N ASP A 16 7.48 6.59 6.38
CA ASP A 16 7.32 7.66 7.37
C ASP A 16 7.32 7.08 8.80
N GLU A 17 8.00 7.74 9.74
CA GLU A 17 8.09 7.28 11.14
C GLU A 17 6.76 7.44 11.91
N SER A 18 5.82 8.24 11.38
CA SER A 18 4.52 8.47 12.00
C SER A 18 3.57 7.29 11.78
N ALA A 19 3.26 6.58 12.87
CA ALA A 19 2.27 5.51 12.86
C ALA A 19 0.88 5.97 12.36
N VAL A 20 0.54 7.25 12.54
CA VAL A 20 -0.71 7.83 12.04
C VAL A 20 -0.70 7.95 10.52
N VAL A 21 0.43 8.39 9.94
CA VAL A 21 0.64 8.48 8.49
C VAL A 21 0.59 7.09 7.88
N GLN A 22 1.33 6.14 8.45
CA GLN A 22 1.31 4.75 7.98
C GLN A 22 -0.12 4.23 7.95
N LYS A 23 -0.87 4.30 9.06
CA LYS A 23 -2.25 3.81 9.13
C LYS A 23 -3.19 4.46 8.11
N ALA A 24 -3.03 5.75 7.83
CA ALA A 24 -3.81 6.43 6.81
C ALA A 24 -3.48 5.91 5.40
N VAL A 25 -2.19 5.74 5.10
CA VAL A 25 -1.70 5.14 3.85
C VAL A 25 -2.24 3.72 3.68
N LEU A 26 -2.26 2.92 4.74
CA LEU A 26 -2.82 1.57 4.70
C LEU A 26 -4.29 1.56 4.27
N GLY A 27 -5.09 2.49 4.79
CA GLY A 27 -6.50 2.64 4.43
C GLY A 27 -6.69 3.02 2.96
N GLU A 28 -5.87 3.93 2.46
CA GLU A 28 -5.87 4.33 1.04
C GLU A 28 -5.44 3.18 0.12
N LEU A 29 -4.35 2.46 0.47
CA LEU A 29 -3.90 1.29 -0.29
C LEU A 29 -4.96 0.18 -0.28
N ALA A 30 -5.63 -0.04 0.85
CA ALA A 30 -6.71 -1.01 0.95
C ALA A 30 -7.91 -0.69 0.04
N ALA A 31 -8.12 0.58 -0.32
CA ALA A 31 -9.17 1.03 -1.23
C ALA A 31 -8.89 0.67 -2.71
N PHE A 32 -7.63 0.42 -3.08
CA PHE A 32 -7.26 -0.11 -4.40
C PHE A 32 -7.67 -1.57 -4.58
N GLY A 33 -7.75 -2.36 -3.51
CA GLY A 33 -8.18 -3.76 -3.57
C GLY A 33 -7.39 -4.57 -4.62
N HIS A 34 -8.09 -5.28 -5.50
CA HIS A 34 -7.49 -6.17 -6.49
C HIS A 34 -6.66 -5.47 -7.58
N SER A 35 -6.86 -4.16 -7.82
CA SER A 35 -6.02 -3.43 -8.77
C SER A 35 -4.67 -3.02 -8.16
N LEU A 36 -4.51 -3.13 -6.84
CA LEU A 36 -3.29 -2.71 -6.15
C LEU A 36 -2.06 -3.45 -6.68
N ASP A 37 -2.10 -4.78 -6.76
CA ASP A 37 -0.98 -5.59 -7.27
C ASP A 37 -0.55 -5.21 -8.69
N GLY A 38 -1.53 -4.95 -9.57
CA GLY A 38 -1.28 -4.56 -10.95
C GLY A 38 -0.68 -3.17 -11.09
N GLU A 39 -1.06 -2.23 -10.23
CA GLU A 39 -0.45 -0.89 -10.20
C GLU A 39 0.93 -0.91 -9.52
N LEU A 40 1.12 -1.71 -8.47
CA LEU A 40 2.43 -1.88 -7.82
C LEU A 40 3.46 -2.51 -8.74
N ALA A 41 3.06 -3.44 -9.61
CA ALA A 41 3.95 -4.04 -10.60
C ALA A 41 4.51 -3.01 -11.61
N LYS A 42 3.87 -1.85 -11.76
CA LYS A 42 4.34 -0.74 -12.61
C LYS A 42 5.27 0.22 -11.87
N LEU A 43 5.36 0.11 -10.55
CA LEU A 43 6.19 0.97 -9.70
C LEU A 43 7.49 0.28 -9.34
N ASP A 44 8.56 1.06 -9.32
CA ASP A 44 9.85 0.65 -8.77
C ASP A 44 9.79 0.83 -7.25
N ILE A 45 9.35 -0.23 -6.56
CA ILE A 45 9.25 -0.29 -5.10
C ILE A 45 10.36 -1.17 -4.55
N ASP A 46 10.91 -0.79 -3.41
CA ASP A 46 11.95 -1.57 -2.76
C ASP A 46 11.37 -2.80 -2.03
N GLU A 47 12.27 -3.68 -1.58
CA GLU A 47 11.89 -4.93 -0.89
C GLU A 47 11.22 -4.68 0.46
N HIS A 48 11.55 -3.59 1.15
CA HIS A 48 10.97 -3.22 2.44
C HIS A 48 9.50 -2.80 2.28
N GLN A 49 9.25 -1.85 1.37
CA GLN A 49 7.92 -1.38 0.99
C GLN A 49 7.06 -2.53 0.48
N ARG A 50 7.63 -3.38 -0.39
CA ARG A 50 6.93 -4.58 -0.90
C ARG A 50 6.50 -5.50 0.24
N LYS A 51 7.37 -5.74 1.22
CA LYS A 51 7.05 -6.60 2.37
C LYS A 51 5.92 -6.02 3.22
N ILE A 52 5.97 -4.72 3.53
CA ILE A 52 4.90 -4.04 4.27
C ILE A 52 3.56 -4.22 3.55
N ILE A 53 3.53 -4.01 2.24
CA ILE A 53 2.32 -4.15 1.42
C ILE A 53 1.82 -5.58 1.36
N GLN A 54 2.72 -6.55 1.25
CA GLN A 54 2.36 -7.97 1.28
C GLN A 54 1.79 -8.38 2.64
N ASP A 55 2.38 -7.91 3.75
CA ASP A 55 1.88 -8.15 5.10
C ASP A 55 0.48 -7.53 5.29
N LEU A 56 0.22 -6.37 4.68
CA LEU A 56 -1.10 -5.73 4.67
C LEU A 56 -2.15 -6.51 3.88
N LEU A 57 -1.78 -6.98 2.69
CA LEU A 57 -2.65 -7.80 1.86
C LEU A 57 -2.92 -9.17 2.52
N ALA A 58 -1.91 -9.74 3.18
CA ALA A 58 -2.03 -10.99 3.91
C ALA A 58 -2.91 -10.84 5.16
N GLY A 59 -2.72 -9.79 5.96
CA GLY A 59 -3.54 -9.52 7.15
C GLY A 59 -5.01 -9.19 6.83
N LYS A 60 -5.32 -8.76 5.61
CA LYS A 60 -6.71 -8.60 5.13
C LYS A 60 -7.39 -9.94 4.82
N LYS A 61 -6.64 -11.02 4.67
CA LYS A 61 -7.13 -12.36 4.32
C LYS A 61 -7.76 -13.11 5.50
N ASP A 62 -7.48 -12.69 6.74
CA ASP A 62 -8.02 -13.30 7.97
C ASP A 62 -9.33 -12.65 8.46
N ALA A 63 -9.86 -11.66 7.74
CA ALA A 63 -11.08 -10.94 8.12
C ALA A 63 -12.33 -11.36 7.33
N HIS A 64 -12.35 -12.54 6.70
CA HIS A 64 -13.51 -13.04 5.95
C HIS A 64 -13.99 -14.42 6.38
#